data_AF-A0A5A5T8F1-F1
#
_entry.id   AF-A0A5A5T8F1-F1
#
_cell.length_a   1.000
_cell.length_b   1.000
_cell.length_c   1.000
_cell.angle_alpha   90.00
_cell.angle_beta   90.00
_cell.angle_gamma   90.00
#
_symmetry.space_group_name_H-M   'P 1'
#
loop_
_entity.id
_entity.type
_entity.pdbx_description
1 polymer ?
#
loop_
_entity_poly.entity_id
_entity_poly.type
_entity_poly.pdbx_seq_one_letter_code
_entity_poly.pdbx_strand_id
1 'polypeptide(L)'
;MLACCYPWYTQQSWTRTQMSDLPTIQYNSGDDTTITRQLNFAASAGITGFISSWWDAGDKTDINFTKLLAHAASLEQQTHDHFASSLYIENDAPALNTPAKMITQLNYIKTQYGL
;
A
#
# COMPACT_ATOMS: atom_id res chain seq x y z
N MET A 1 5.27 -14.38 -5.39
CA MET A 1 4.13 -13.77 -6.13
C MET A 1 3.83 -12.40 -5.52
N LEU A 2 3.50 -11.39 -6.33
CA LEU A 2 3.12 -10.06 -5.82
C LEU A 2 1.60 -9.88 -5.92
N ALA A 3 1.01 -9.14 -4.98
CA ALA A 3 -0.41 -8.77 -5.00
C ALA A 3 -0.59 -7.25 -5.06
N CYS A 4 -1.60 -6.79 -5.80
CA CYS A 4 -2.00 -5.38 -5.78
C CYS A 4 -2.60 -5.02 -4.42
N CYS A 5 -2.08 -3.97 -3.78
CA CYS A 5 -2.54 -3.47 -2.50
C CYS A 5 -3.11 -2.06 -2.68
N TYR A 6 -4.29 -1.80 -2.11
CA TYR A 6 -4.97 -0.50 -2.19
C TYR A 6 -5.08 0.11 -0.79
N PRO A 7 -4.11 0.96 -0.38
CA PRO A 7 -3.96 1.38 1.01
C PRO A 7 -4.84 2.59 1.38
N TRP A 8 -5.99 2.75 0.75
CA TRP A 8 -6.78 3.99 0.82
C TRP A 8 -8.15 3.87 1.51
N TYR A 9 -8.53 2.68 1.99
CA TYR A 9 -9.84 2.42 2.56
C TYR A 9 -9.95 2.95 3.99
N THR A 10 -11.14 3.40 4.35
CA THR A 10 -11.50 3.82 5.70
C THR A 10 -12.65 2.96 6.22
N GLN A 11 -12.99 3.09 7.50
CA GLN A 11 -14.14 2.39 8.07
C GLN A 11 -15.44 2.68 7.29
N GLN A 12 -15.60 3.92 6.79
CA GLN A 12 -16.78 4.34 6.03
C GLN A 12 -16.83 3.78 4.61
N SER A 13 -15.74 3.18 4.12
CA SER A 13 -15.72 2.58 2.77
C SER A 13 -16.58 1.32 2.69
N TRP A 14 -16.79 0.61 3.80
CA TRP A 14 -17.36 -0.74 3.81
C TRP A 14 -18.89 -0.72 3.87
N THR A 15 -19.52 -0.31 2.77
CA THR A 15 -20.99 -0.29 2.62
C THR A 15 -21.44 -1.09 1.41
N ARG A 16 -22.59 -1.78 1.51
CA ARG A 16 -23.16 -2.55 0.39
C ARG A 16 -23.61 -1.68 -0.79
N THR A 17 -23.75 -0.37 -0.59
CA THR A 17 -24.03 0.59 -1.65
C THR A 17 -22.80 0.93 -2.49
N GLN A 18 -21.59 0.75 -1.93
CA GLN A 18 -20.32 1.02 -2.61
C GLN A 18 -19.64 -0.26 -3.12
N MET A 19 -19.84 -1.39 -2.44
CA MET A 19 -19.20 -2.67 -2.78
C MET A 19 -20.19 -3.83 -2.74
N SER A 20 -20.06 -4.77 -3.67
CA SER A 20 -20.87 -6.00 -3.70
C SER A 20 -20.57 -6.89 -2.50
N ASP A 21 -19.30 -6.97 -2.09
CA ASP A 21 -18.80 -7.77 -0.99
C ASP A 21 -18.18 -6.90 0.09
N LEU A 22 -18.19 -7.40 1.33
CA LEU A 22 -17.60 -6.74 2.48
C LEU A 22 -16.54 -7.63 3.10
N PRO A 23 -15.43 -7.06 3.58
CA PRO A 23 -14.44 -7.84 4.31
C PRO A 23 -15.05 -8.35 5.62
N THR A 24 -14.65 -9.55 6.04
CA THR A 24 -15.08 -10.14 7.33
C THR A 24 -14.76 -9.21 8.50
N ILE A 25 -13.60 -8.55 8.44
CA ILE A 25 -13.20 -7.51 9.38
C ILE A 25 -13.14 -6.22 8.59
N GLN A 26 -14.05 -5.29 8.84
CA GLN A 26 -13.98 -3.94 8.29
C GLN A 26 -12.82 -3.17 8.93
N TYR A 27 -12.11 -2.36 8.15
CA TYR A 27 -10.84 -1.77 8.59
C TYR A 27 -10.58 -0.37 8.03
N ASN A 28 -9.67 0.36 8.69
CA ASN A 28 -8.97 1.48 8.07
C ASN A 28 -7.59 0.99 7.58
N SER A 29 -7.24 1.31 6.33
CA SER A 29 -5.97 0.91 5.72
C SER A 29 -4.75 1.51 6.42
N GLY A 30 -4.90 2.65 7.09
CA GLY A 30 -3.80 3.32 7.79
C GLY A 30 -3.53 2.82 9.21
N ASP A 31 -4.34 1.88 9.72
CA ASP A 31 -4.16 1.30 11.05
C ASP A 31 -3.03 0.27 11.04
N ASP A 32 -2.11 0.36 12.00
CA ASP A 32 -0.99 -0.57 12.12
C ASP A 32 -1.46 -2.03 12.24
N THR A 33 -2.51 -2.28 13.02
CA THR A 33 -3.09 -3.62 13.18
C THR A 33 -3.67 -4.19 11.89
N THR A 34 -4.17 -3.34 11.00
CA THR A 34 -4.66 -3.75 9.68
C THR A 34 -3.49 -4.12 8.77
N ILE A 35 -2.45 -3.28 8.74
CA ILE A 35 -1.25 -3.51 7.93
C ILE A 35 -0.57 -4.82 8.34
N THR A 36 -0.30 -5.01 9.65
CA THR A 36 0.29 -6.26 10.17
C THR A 36 -0.57 -7.47 9.80
N ARG A 37 -1.90 -7.38 9.97
CA ARG A 37 -2.81 -8.49 9.63
C ARG A 37 -2.75 -8.85 8.15
N GLN A 38 -2.75 -7.87 7.25
CA GLN A 38 -2.73 -8.10 5.80
C GLN A 38 -1.39 -8.67 5.33
N LEU A 39 -0.27 -8.23 5.90
CA LEU A 39 1.04 -8.83 5.66
C LEU A 39 1.06 -10.31 6.09
N ASN A 40 0.53 -10.63 7.27
CA ASN A 40 0.44 -12.01 7.74
C ASN A 40 -0.47 -12.87 6.84
N PHE A 41 -1.60 -12.33 6.39
CA PHE A 41 -2.48 -13.03 5.44
C PHE A 41 -1.75 -13.29 4.12
N ALA A 42 -1.04 -12.30 3.59
CA ALA A 42 -0.24 -12.44 2.38
C ALA A 42 0.82 -13.54 2.52
N ALA A 43 1.64 -13.48 3.57
CA ALA A 43 2.67 -14.47 3.85
C ALA A 43 2.08 -15.88 3.98
N SER A 44 0.99 -16.05 4.73
CA SER A 44 0.31 -17.34 4.88
C SER A 44 -0.26 -17.92 3.58
N ALA A 45 -0.55 -17.05 2.60
CA ALA A 45 -1.02 -17.42 1.28
C ALA A 45 0.12 -17.59 0.24
N GLY A 46 1.39 -17.48 0.66
CA GLY A 46 2.54 -17.55 -0.24
C GLY A 46 2.73 -16.30 -1.12
N ILE A 47 2.08 -15.18 -0.78
CA ILE A 47 2.34 -13.87 -1.39
C ILE A 47 3.60 -13.31 -0.76
N THR A 48 4.57 -12.96 -1.60
CA THR A 48 5.93 -12.58 -1.21
C THR A 48 6.17 -11.08 -1.39
N GLY A 49 5.10 -10.30 -1.53
CA GLY A 49 5.20 -8.86 -1.71
C GLY A 49 3.94 -8.18 -2.19
N PHE A 50 3.94 -6.86 -2.10
CA PHE A 50 2.85 -6.00 -2.57
C PHE A 50 3.31 -5.02 -3.64
N ILE A 51 2.40 -4.73 -4.56
CA ILE A 51 2.45 -3.56 -5.44
C ILE A 51 1.38 -2.60 -4.91
N SER A 52 1.80 -1.56 -4.19
CA SER A 52 0.90 -0.63 -3.50
C SER A 52 0.48 0.50 -4.42
N SER A 53 -0.83 0.71 -4.58
CA SER A 53 -1.38 1.89 -5.23
C SER A 53 -0.90 3.17 -4.54
N TRP A 54 -0.55 4.17 -5.34
CA TRP A 54 0.08 5.42 -4.90
C TRP A 54 -0.37 6.61 -5.75
N TRP A 55 -0.81 7.68 -5.06
CA TRP A 55 -1.45 8.86 -5.66
C TRP A 55 -0.60 10.13 -5.65
N ASP A 56 -0.03 10.48 -4.50
CA ASP A 56 0.73 11.73 -4.34
C ASP A 56 1.60 11.70 -3.07
N ALA A 57 2.67 12.48 -3.05
CA ALA A 57 3.48 12.71 -1.87
C ALA A 57 2.65 13.37 -0.77
N GLY A 58 2.68 12.82 0.44
CA GLY A 58 1.88 13.28 1.56
C GLY A 58 0.39 12.87 1.53
N ASP A 59 -0.08 12.20 0.48
CA ASP A 59 -1.42 11.59 0.49
C ASP A 59 -1.47 10.38 1.45
N LYS A 60 -2.69 9.94 1.81
CA LYS A 60 -2.88 8.71 2.59
C LYS A 60 -2.19 7.49 1.97
N THR A 61 -2.10 7.38 0.63
CA THR A 61 -1.41 6.25 0.00
C THR A 61 0.09 6.26 0.28
N ASP A 62 0.68 7.45 0.38
CA ASP A 62 2.10 7.67 0.66
C ASP A 62 2.41 7.40 2.14
N ILE A 63 1.61 7.97 3.04
CA ILE A 63 1.72 7.76 4.47
C ILE A 63 1.56 6.27 4.82
N ASN A 64 0.55 5.61 4.24
CA ASN A 64 0.27 4.21 4.52
C ASN A 64 1.31 3.28 3.87
N PHE A 65 1.89 3.65 2.73
CA PHE A 65 3.02 2.91 2.14
C PHE A 65 4.27 2.98 3.02
N THR A 66 4.59 4.15 3.58
CA THR A 66 5.69 4.28 4.55
C THR A 66 5.50 3.35 5.75
N LYS A 67 4.27 3.27 6.30
CA LYS A 67 3.96 2.32 7.37
C LYS A 67 4.10 0.87 6.89
N LEU A 68 3.57 0.54 5.71
CA LEU A 68 3.68 -0.79 5.13
C LEU A 68 5.13 -1.26 5.05
N LEU A 69 6.05 -0.41 4.59
CA LEU A 69 7.48 -0.72 4.54
C LEU A 69 8.06 -1.05 5.92
N ALA A 70 7.70 -0.27 6.95
CA ALA A 70 8.18 -0.51 8.32
C ALA A 70 7.65 -1.84 8.90
N HIS A 71 6.38 -2.16 8.65
CA HIS A 71 5.77 -3.42 9.07
C HIS A 71 6.30 -4.61 8.28
N ALA A 72 6.53 -4.46 6.98
CA ALA A 72 7.14 -5.50 6.14
C ALA A 72 8.55 -5.81 6.63
N ALA A 73 9.40 -4.79 6.85
CA ALA A 73 10.75 -4.98 7.41
C ALA A 73 10.72 -5.69 8.77
N SER A 74 9.73 -5.39 9.62
CA SER A 74 9.55 -6.08 10.90
C SER A 74 9.16 -7.56 10.72
N LEU A 75 8.32 -7.87 9.73
CA LEU A 75 7.97 -9.25 9.38
C LEU A 75 9.19 -10.02 8.86
N GLU A 76 9.99 -9.42 7.98
CA GLU A 76 11.22 -10.04 7.46
C GLU A 76 12.21 -10.36 8.59
N GLN A 77 12.38 -9.45 9.55
CA GLN A 77 13.23 -9.68 10.72
C GLN A 77 12.76 -10.86 11.58
N GLN A 78 11.45 -11.07 11.67
CA GLN A 78 10.85 -12.13 12.49
C GLN A 78 10.83 -13.49 11.79
N THR A 79 10.66 -13.51 10.47
CA THR A 79 10.44 -14.73 9.69
C THR A 79 11.65 -15.17 8.88
N HIS A 80 12.59 -14.26 8.63
CA HIS A 80 13.69 -14.41 7.67
C HIS A 80 13.25 -14.58 6.21
N ASP A 81 11.96 -14.36 5.92
CA ASP A 81 11.42 -14.35 4.57
C ASP A 81 11.38 -12.92 4.03
N HIS A 82 11.86 -12.72 2.80
CA HIS A 82 11.80 -11.42 2.14
C HIS A 82 10.37 -11.10 1.66
N PHE A 83 9.92 -9.87 1.91
CA PHE A 83 8.64 -9.34 1.48
C PHE A 83 8.85 -8.10 0.61
N ALA A 84 8.80 -8.30 -0.72
CA ALA A 84 9.03 -7.24 -1.69
C ALA A 84 7.94 -6.16 -1.63
N SER A 85 8.33 -4.90 -1.79
CA SER A 85 7.41 -3.76 -1.84
C SER A 85 7.69 -2.90 -3.06
N SER A 86 6.65 -2.64 -3.87
CA SER A 86 6.72 -1.80 -5.05
C SER A 86 5.49 -0.87 -5.13
N LEU A 87 5.51 0.07 -6.05
CA LEU A 87 4.44 1.07 -6.23
C LEU A 87 3.72 0.87 -7.57
N TYR A 88 2.39 0.94 -7.51
CA TYR A 88 1.53 1.13 -8.67
C TYR A 88 1.15 2.61 -8.74
N ILE A 89 1.69 3.31 -9.72
CA ILE A 89 1.50 4.75 -9.90
C ILE A 89 0.17 5.01 -10.62
N GLU A 90 -0.77 5.63 -9.91
CA GLU A 90 -2.11 5.94 -10.41
C GLU A 90 -2.03 7.17 -11.33
N ASN A 91 -1.86 6.94 -12.62
CA ASN A 91 -1.52 7.98 -13.61
C ASN A 91 -2.65 8.99 -13.87
N ASP A 92 -3.87 8.73 -13.40
CA ASP A 92 -5.00 9.63 -13.43
C ASP A 92 -5.09 10.52 -12.17
N ALA A 93 -4.27 10.26 -11.15
CA ALA A 93 -4.17 11.12 -9.98
C ALA A 93 -3.78 12.55 -10.40
N PRO A 94 -4.39 13.59 -9.82
CA PRO A 94 -4.08 14.98 -10.17
C PRO A 94 -2.61 15.35 -10.05
N ALA A 95 -1.85 14.67 -9.20
CA ALA A 95 -0.43 14.87 -8.97
C ALA A 95 0.49 14.08 -9.92
N LEU A 96 -0.06 13.26 -10.82
CA LEU A 96 0.66 12.35 -11.72
C LEU A 96 0.23 12.50 -13.19
N ASN A 97 -0.83 13.25 -13.47
CA ASN A 97 -1.48 13.32 -14.78
C ASN A 97 -0.76 14.12 -15.88
N THR A 98 0.49 14.54 -15.68
CA THR A 98 1.34 15.12 -16.74
C THR A 98 2.78 14.61 -16.61
N PRO A 99 3.58 14.60 -17.69
CA PRO A 99 4.97 14.15 -17.62
C PRO A 99 5.82 14.91 -16.59
N ALA A 100 5.66 16.23 -16.47
CA ALA A 100 6.40 17.05 -15.51
C ALA A 100 6.06 16.65 -14.06
N LYS A 101 4.77 16.47 -13.77
CA LYS A 101 4.30 16.04 -12.45
C LYS A 101 4.76 14.61 -12.14
N MET A 102 4.67 13.69 -13.10
CA MET A 102 5.21 12.33 -12.99
C MET A 102 6.70 12.35 -12.62
N ILE A 103 7.51 13.16 -13.30
CA ILE A 103 8.94 13.31 -12.98
C ILE A 103 9.15 13.82 -11.55
N THR A 104 8.37 14.82 -11.11
CA THR A 104 8.42 15.31 -9.73
C THR A 104 8.15 14.20 -8.72
N GLN A 105 7.11 13.39 -8.93
CA GLN A 105 6.76 12.31 -8.02
C GLN A 105 7.74 11.14 -8.07
N LEU A 106 8.26 10.78 -9.24
CA LEU A 106 9.31 9.76 -9.35
C LEU A 106 10.59 10.18 -8.61
N ASN A 107 10.96 11.47 -8.67
CA ASN A 107 12.09 11.98 -7.88
C ASN A 107 11.80 11.90 -6.37
N TYR A 108 10.59 12.25 -5.95
CA TYR A 108 10.17 12.10 -4.55
C TYR A 108 10.27 10.64 -4.08
N ILE A 109 9.70 9.70 -4.84
CA ILE A 109 9.71 8.27 -4.56
C ILE A 109 11.14 7.75 -4.43
N LYS A 110 12.01 8.12 -5.36
CA LYS A 110 13.43 7.73 -5.33
C LYS A 110 14.13 8.26 -4.09
N THR A 111 13.90 9.52 -3.73
CA THR A 111 14.51 10.14 -2.55
C THR A 111 13.98 9.54 -1.25
N GLN A 112 12.68 9.26 -1.17
CA GLN A 112 12.05 8.86 0.08
C GLN A 112 12.12 7.36 0.34
N TYR A 113 11.98 6.53 -0.69
CA TYR A 113 11.90 5.08 -0.56
C TYR A 113 13.14 4.34 -1.05
N GLY A 114 14.05 5.03 -1.76
CA GLY A 114 15.20 4.37 -2.39
C GLY A 114 14.82 3.40 -3.50
N LEU A 115 13.61 3.54 -4.05
CA LEU A 115 13.08 2.78 -5.19
C LEU A 115 13.48 3.40 -6.53
#